data_AF-A0A925FUY3-F1
#
_entry.id   AF-A0A925FUY3-F1
#
_cell.length_a   1.000
_cell.length_b   1.000
_cell.length_c   1.000
_cell.angle_alpha   90.00
_cell.angle_beta   90.00
_cell.angle_gamma   90.00
#
_symmetry.space_group_name_H-M   'P 1'
#
loop_
_entity.id
_entity.type
_entity.pdbx_description
1 polymer ?
#
loop_
_entity_poly.entity_id
_entity_poly.type
_entity_poly.pdbx_seq_one_letter_code
_entity_poly.pdbx_strand_id
1 'polypeptide(L)'
;MMKIFSRKFLTIFASASIIGTGIAIACADGWGSGYGYSNFTPEAFVESAYSPFFYSEEYYYGIGHDNAHDKRFNDDNLLEWRSFLGKDVSKEELSKLLLETESPAVDSALLFYTGKQKSLPPLLQPIQILQKKENPKIAAFLKYLSLAKKSESFATNNLEYEWDYDSKKQNNTQVNIPALQKELQAAFDNSKDNFIRQRYLFQLVRSHFFNGSLSAAEQLFETNESKFAKNTVYYRTLGYVAGAHYKQKNYSKSNYYYSLVYDHCDELKTVAHYSFHPQEQSDWNASLALCKNND
;
A
#
# COMPACT_ATOMS: atom_id res chain seq x y z
N MET A 1 12.73 -56.98 -49.81
CA MET A 1 12.83 -56.17 -48.58
C MET A 1 11.73 -55.12 -48.63
N MET A 2 10.66 -55.26 -47.84
CA MET A 2 9.63 -54.22 -47.73
C MET A 2 9.12 -54.27 -46.29
N LYS A 3 9.60 -53.35 -45.45
CA LYS A 3 9.12 -53.22 -44.08
C LYS A 3 7.66 -52.79 -44.17
N ILE A 4 6.75 -53.70 -43.88
CA ILE A 4 5.32 -53.39 -43.72
C ILE A 4 5.22 -52.60 -42.43
N PHE A 5 5.49 -51.30 -42.50
CA PHE A 5 5.10 -50.40 -41.42
C PHE A 5 3.57 -50.36 -41.47
N SER A 6 2.97 -51.15 -40.58
CA SER A 6 1.53 -51.38 -40.55
C SER A 6 0.81 -50.03 -40.50
N ARG A 7 -0.07 -49.76 -41.47
CA ARG A 7 -0.91 -48.55 -41.50
C ARG A 7 -1.61 -48.30 -40.16
N LYS A 8 -1.92 -49.36 -39.41
CA LYS A 8 -2.51 -49.30 -38.07
C LYS A 8 -1.57 -48.69 -37.02
N PHE A 9 -0.27 -48.98 -37.09
CA PHE A 9 0.72 -48.34 -36.21
C PHE A 9 0.92 -46.88 -36.56
N LEU A 10 0.86 -46.53 -37.85
CA LEU A 10 0.94 -45.13 -38.29
C LEU A 10 -0.26 -44.31 -37.81
N THR A 11 -1.48 -44.85 -37.92
CA THR A 11 -2.69 -44.16 -37.40
C THR A 11 -2.67 -44.07 -35.88
N ILE A 12 -2.26 -45.11 -35.16
CA ILE A 12 -2.15 -45.03 -33.69
C ILE A 12 -1.12 -43.99 -33.26
N PHE A 13 0.05 -43.95 -33.92
CA PHE A 13 1.10 -42.98 -33.60
C PHE A 13 0.69 -41.53 -33.94
N ALA A 14 0.02 -41.34 -35.08
CA ALA A 14 -0.53 -40.04 -35.47
C ALA A 14 -1.62 -39.57 -34.50
N SER A 15 -2.55 -40.44 -34.12
CA SER A 15 -3.60 -40.12 -33.14
C SER A 15 -3.01 -39.81 -31.76
N ALA A 16 -2.02 -40.58 -31.29
CA ALA A 16 -1.35 -40.32 -30.02
C ALA A 16 -0.55 -39.02 -30.04
N SER A 17 0.06 -38.68 -31.17
CA SER A 17 0.77 -37.41 -31.36
C SER A 17 -0.21 -36.23 -31.39
N ILE A 18 -1.35 -36.35 -32.08
CA ILE A 18 -2.38 -35.30 -32.10
C ILE A 18 -2.99 -35.08 -30.72
N ILE A 19 -3.28 -36.15 -29.96
CA ILE A 19 -3.79 -36.04 -28.59
C ILE A 19 -2.71 -35.45 -27.66
N GLY A 20 -1.46 -35.90 -27.77
CA GLY A 20 -0.34 -35.37 -26.99
C GLY A 20 -0.06 -33.90 -27.27
N THR A 21 -0.10 -33.49 -28.55
CA THR A 21 0.03 -32.08 -28.95
C THR A 21 -1.19 -31.27 -28.55
N GLY A 22 -2.40 -31.82 -28.60
CA GLY A 22 -3.62 -31.17 -28.13
C GLY A 22 -3.59 -30.90 -26.63
N ILE A 23 -3.11 -31.86 -25.83
CA ILE A 23 -2.89 -31.67 -24.38
C ILE A 23 -1.75 -30.69 -24.14
N ALA A 24 -0.65 -30.78 -24.89
CA ALA A 24 0.47 -29.86 -24.75
C ALA A 24 0.11 -28.42 -25.14
N ILE A 25 -0.76 -28.21 -26.14
CA ILE A 25 -1.28 -26.88 -26.51
C ILE A 25 -2.33 -26.40 -25.51
N ALA A 26 -3.21 -27.28 -25.02
CA ALA A 26 -4.18 -26.95 -23.97
C ALA A 26 -3.53 -26.73 -22.59
N CYS A 27 -2.29 -27.17 -22.39
CA CYS A 27 -1.46 -26.85 -21.23
C CYS A 27 -0.35 -25.84 -21.56
N ALA A 28 -0.21 -25.44 -22.82
CA ALA A 28 0.58 -24.31 -23.27
C ALA A 28 -0.38 -23.16 -23.54
N ASP A 29 -1.16 -22.80 -22.51
CA ASP A 29 -1.67 -21.46 -22.39
C ASP A 29 -0.45 -20.55 -22.23
N GLY A 30 0.15 -20.15 -23.36
CA GLY A 30 0.95 -18.95 -23.39
C GLY A 30 0.05 -17.85 -22.88
N TRP A 31 0.47 -17.19 -21.80
CA TRP A 31 -0.16 -15.97 -21.26
C TRP A 31 -0.67 -15.14 -22.44
N GLY A 32 -2.00 -14.98 -22.51
CA GLY A 32 -2.74 -14.63 -23.71
C GLY A 32 -2.14 -13.46 -24.51
N SER A 33 -2.47 -13.42 -25.80
CA SER A 33 -2.07 -12.39 -26.76
C SER A 33 -2.61 -10.98 -26.45
N GLY A 34 -3.00 -10.68 -25.21
CA GLY A 34 -3.51 -9.40 -24.76
C GLY A 34 -2.63 -8.68 -23.74
N TYR A 35 -1.62 -9.31 -23.12
CA TYR A 35 -0.73 -8.62 -22.18
C TYR A 35 0.20 -7.60 -22.87
N GLY A 36 0.17 -6.35 -22.40
CA GLY A 36 1.15 -5.32 -22.80
C GLY A 36 0.99 -4.77 -24.22
N TYR A 37 -0.17 -4.96 -24.85
CA TYR A 37 -0.46 -4.34 -26.14
C TYR A 37 -0.96 -2.91 -25.95
N SER A 38 -0.36 -1.99 -26.68
CA SER A 38 -0.86 -0.62 -26.85
C SER A 38 -0.89 -0.30 -28.34
N ASN A 39 -1.86 0.50 -28.76
CA ASN A 39 -1.87 1.10 -30.10
C ASN A 39 -0.86 2.27 -30.22
N PHE A 40 -0.22 2.65 -29.10
CA PHE A 40 0.78 3.70 -29.00
C PHE A 40 2.07 3.14 -28.39
N THR A 41 3.12 3.95 -28.34
CA THR A 41 4.33 3.66 -27.54
C THR A 41 4.28 4.53 -26.29
N PRO A 42 3.64 4.10 -25.19
CA PRO A 42 3.32 4.98 -24.06
C PRO A 42 4.54 5.72 -23.51
N GLU A 43 5.70 5.06 -23.47
CA GLU A 43 6.97 5.60 -22.98
C GLU A 43 7.49 6.80 -23.81
N ALA A 44 6.99 6.97 -25.03
CA ALA A 44 7.33 8.10 -25.90
C ALA A 44 6.38 9.30 -25.74
N PHE A 45 5.20 9.12 -25.15
CA PHE A 45 4.13 10.12 -25.12
C PHE A 45 3.73 10.57 -23.72
N VAL A 46 3.97 9.75 -22.69
CA VAL A 46 3.57 10.05 -21.33
C VAL A 46 4.67 9.73 -20.33
N GLU A 47 4.60 10.36 -19.17
CA GLU A 47 5.49 10.03 -18.05
C GLU A 47 5.26 8.58 -17.59
N SER A 48 6.27 7.99 -16.96
CA SER A 48 6.25 6.57 -16.58
C SER A 48 5.06 6.19 -15.71
N ALA A 49 4.59 7.10 -14.85
CA ALA A 49 3.43 6.89 -14.00
C ALA A 49 2.13 6.69 -14.79
N TYR A 50 2.03 7.27 -16.00
CA TYR A 50 0.84 7.18 -16.85
C TYR A 50 0.90 6.01 -17.84
N SER A 51 2.09 5.50 -18.13
CA SER A 51 2.30 4.40 -19.09
C SER A 51 1.33 3.22 -18.89
N PRO A 52 1.05 2.76 -17.65
CA PRO A 52 0.10 1.68 -17.41
C PRO A 52 -1.30 1.85 -18.03
N PHE A 53 -1.82 3.07 -18.12
CA PHE A 53 -3.18 3.36 -18.58
C PHE A 53 -3.34 3.33 -20.11
N PHE A 54 -2.23 3.12 -20.85
CA PHE A 54 -2.23 3.08 -22.31
C PHE A 54 -2.10 1.66 -22.86
N TYR A 55 -1.98 0.65 -21.99
CA TYR A 55 -2.04 -0.76 -22.37
C TYR A 55 -3.47 -1.30 -22.25
N SER A 56 -3.70 -2.49 -22.78
CA SER A 56 -4.96 -3.23 -22.61
C SER A 56 -5.35 -3.41 -21.13
N GLU A 57 -6.65 -3.65 -20.87
CA GLU A 57 -7.14 -3.92 -19.50
C GLU A 57 -6.47 -5.13 -18.85
N GLU A 58 -6.03 -6.12 -19.64
CA GLU A 58 -5.25 -7.28 -19.18
C GLU A 58 -3.92 -6.87 -18.54
N TYR A 59 -3.41 -5.66 -18.81
CA TYR A 59 -2.21 -5.13 -18.18
C TYR A 59 -2.35 -5.02 -16.65
N TYR A 60 -3.53 -4.63 -16.15
CA TYR A 60 -3.79 -4.62 -14.69
C TYR A 60 -3.73 -6.01 -14.07
N TYR A 61 -4.11 -7.03 -14.84
CA TYR A 61 -4.14 -8.43 -14.42
C TYR A 61 -2.85 -9.18 -14.78
N GLY A 62 -1.85 -8.47 -15.35
CA GLY A 62 -0.53 -9.00 -15.63
C GLY A 62 0.17 -9.44 -14.35
N ILE A 63 0.76 -10.63 -14.37
CA ILE A 63 1.58 -11.10 -13.25
C ILE A 63 2.68 -10.08 -12.96
N GLY A 64 2.69 -9.59 -11.72
CA GLY A 64 3.71 -8.64 -11.25
C GLY A 64 3.51 -7.20 -11.71
N HIS A 65 2.35 -6.84 -12.29
CA HIS A 65 2.07 -5.47 -12.71
C HIS A 65 2.11 -4.47 -11.55
N ASP A 66 1.34 -4.75 -10.48
CA ASP A 66 1.38 -3.95 -9.25
C ASP A 66 1.55 -4.87 -8.03
N ASN A 67 2.78 -5.18 -7.66
CA ASN A 67 3.11 -6.06 -6.51
C ASN A 67 3.82 -5.33 -5.36
N ALA A 68 4.09 -4.04 -5.51
CA ALA A 68 4.85 -3.25 -4.55
C ALA A 68 3.96 -2.62 -3.46
N HIS A 69 2.77 -3.15 -3.18
CA HIS A 69 1.79 -2.56 -2.24
C HIS A 69 2.39 -2.18 -0.89
N ASP A 70 3.18 -3.06 -0.27
CA ASP A 70 3.77 -2.85 1.05
C ASP A 70 5.08 -2.05 1.02
N LYS A 71 5.69 -1.87 -0.17
CA LYS A 71 7.04 -1.31 -0.32
C LYS A 71 7.12 -0.01 -1.09
N ARG A 72 6.09 0.35 -1.87
CA ARG A 72 6.13 1.50 -2.80
C ARG A 72 6.44 2.84 -2.15
N PHE A 73 6.16 2.99 -0.86
CA PHE A 73 6.42 4.22 -0.11
C PHE A 73 7.68 4.17 0.75
N ASN A 74 8.49 3.11 0.67
CA ASN A 74 9.63 2.95 1.56
C ASN A 74 10.65 4.07 1.38
N ASP A 75 10.97 4.43 0.14
CA ASP A 75 11.93 5.48 -0.16
C ASP A 75 11.42 6.86 0.25
N ASP A 76 10.19 7.22 -0.09
CA ASP A 76 9.58 8.50 0.34
C ASP A 76 9.51 8.60 1.86
N ASN A 77 9.02 7.55 2.53
CA ASN A 77 8.90 7.54 3.98
C ASN A 77 10.28 7.68 4.64
N LEU A 78 11.31 7.01 4.10
CA LEU A 78 12.69 7.12 4.57
C LEU A 78 13.25 8.53 4.38
N LEU A 79 13.04 9.14 3.22
CA LEU A 79 13.50 10.51 2.91
C LEU A 79 12.80 11.56 3.78
N GLU A 80 11.49 11.45 3.96
CA GLU A 80 10.71 12.35 4.80
C GLU A 80 11.15 12.26 6.27
N TRP A 81 11.32 11.05 6.82
CA TRP A 81 11.81 10.88 8.19
C TRP A 81 13.24 11.38 8.37
N ARG A 82 14.11 11.17 7.37
CA ARG A 82 15.47 11.71 7.41
C ARG A 82 15.46 13.23 7.38
N SER A 83 14.59 13.85 6.57
CA SER A 83 14.40 15.30 6.54
C SER A 83 13.94 15.83 7.89
N PHE A 84 12.98 15.16 8.54
CA PHE A 84 12.49 15.53 9.86
C PHE A 84 13.55 15.41 10.95
N LEU A 85 14.24 14.26 11.03
CA LEU A 85 15.22 13.93 12.06
C LEU A 85 16.55 14.68 11.88
N GLY A 86 16.87 15.10 10.65
CA GLY A 86 18.09 15.81 10.28
C GLY A 86 18.99 14.99 9.36
N LYS A 87 19.69 15.68 8.44
CA LYS A 87 20.51 15.07 7.39
C LYS A 87 21.68 14.20 7.91
N ASP A 88 22.11 14.45 9.14
CA ASP A 88 23.17 13.71 9.85
C ASP A 88 22.73 12.33 10.36
N VAL A 89 21.45 11.97 10.18
CA VAL A 89 20.97 10.60 10.39
C VAL A 89 21.36 9.75 9.19
N SER A 90 22.04 8.63 9.45
CA SER A 90 22.38 7.63 8.43
C SER A 90 21.10 7.09 7.80
N LYS A 91 21.11 7.03 6.46
CA LYS A 91 20.00 6.47 5.68
C LYS A 91 19.82 4.99 6.00
N GLU A 92 20.94 4.28 6.18
CA GLU A 92 21.01 2.85 6.45
C GLU A 92 20.43 2.53 7.84
N GLU A 93 20.84 3.26 8.87
CA GLU A 93 20.32 3.10 10.23
C GLU A 93 18.82 3.36 10.32
N LEU A 94 18.35 4.42 9.66
CA LEU A 94 16.94 4.79 9.65
C LEU A 94 16.10 3.78 8.86
N SER A 95 16.62 3.28 7.74
CA SER A 95 15.99 2.20 6.96
C SER A 95 15.82 0.95 7.82
N LYS A 96 16.88 0.54 8.53
CA LYS A 96 16.82 -0.61 9.44
C LYS A 96 15.75 -0.45 10.53
N LEU A 97 15.64 0.74 11.13
CA LEU A 97 14.60 1.02 12.13
C LEU A 97 13.19 0.98 11.52
N LEU A 98 12.99 1.61 10.38
CA LEU A 98 11.67 1.71 9.74
C LEU A 98 11.18 0.36 9.20
N LEU A 99 12.05 -0.37 8.50
CA LEU A 99 11.65 -1.46 7.61
C LEU A 99 11.98 -2.85 8.17
N GLU A 100 13.03 -2.99 8.97
CA GLU A 100 13.54 -4.29 9.41
C GLU A 100 13.35 -4.56 10.91
N THR A 101 13.08 -3.53 11.70
CA THR A 101 13.01 -3.67 13.16
C THR A 101 11.60 -4.04 13.61
N GLU A 102 11.47 -5.16 14.31
CA GLU A 102 10.21 -5.68 14.84
C GLU A 102 9.65 -4.85 16.01
N SER A 103 8.32 -4.91 16.21
CA SER A 103 7.61 -4.14 17.25
C SER A 103 8.25 -4.21 18.64
N PRO A 104 8.62 -5.39 19.19
CA PRO A 104 9.22 -5.46 20.54
C PRO A 104 10.57 -4.73 20.65
N ALA A 105 11.35 -4.74 19.58
CA ALA A 105 12.63 -4.04 19.52
C ALA A 105 12.42 -2.52 19.44
N VAL A 106 11.45 -2.05 18.66
CA VAL A 106 11.06 -0.63 18.63
C VAL A 106 10.57 -0.15 20.00
N ASP A 107 9.73 -0.94 20.67
CA ASP A 107 9.25 -0.61 22.01
C ASP A 107 10.40 -0.51 23.03
N SER A 108 11.34 -1.46 22.96
CA SER A 108 12.56 -1.43 23.77
C SER A 108 13.41 -0.19 23.49
N ALA A 109 13.52 0.22 22.23
CA ALA A 109 14.21 1.44 21.83
C ALA A 109 13.55 2.69 22.44
N LEU A 110 12.22 2.78 22.38
CA LEU A 110 11.45 3.87 22.97
C LEU A 110 11.61 3.92 24.51
N LEU A 111 11.54 2.77 25.19
CA LEU A 111 11.74 2.70 26.64
C LEU A 111 13.15 3.14 27.04
N PHE A 112 14.17 2.70 26.31
CA PHE A 112 15.55 3.14 26.52
C PHE A 112 15.68 4.66 26.33
N TYR A 113 15.16 5.16 25.21
CA TYR A 113 15.28 6.57 24.85
C TYR A 113 14.55 7.50 25.83
N THR A 114 13.45 7.03 26.43
CA THR A 114 12.68 7.77 27.44
C THR A 114 13.15 7.52 28.88
N GLY A 115 14.28 6.84 29.07
CA GLY A 115 14.88 6.59 30.39
C GLY A 115 14.15 5.55 31.24
N LYS A 116 13.15 4.85 30.68
CA LYS A 116 12.40 3.77 31.34
C LYS A 116 13.12 2.43 31.29
N GLN A 117 14.16 2.31 30.47
CA GLN A 117 15.04 1.14 30.36
C GLN A 117 16.51 1.58 30.34
N LYS A 118 17.37 0.81 31.02
CA LYS A 118 18.78 1.20 31.22
C LYS A 118 19.68 0.92 30.02
N SER A 119 19.39 -0.10 29.22
CA SER A 119 20.24 -0.56 28.12
C SER A 119 19.44 -0.87 26.85
N LEU A 120 20.06 -0.67 25.69
CA LEU A 120 19.51 -1.12 24.40
C LEU A 120 19.72 -2.62 24.22
N PRO A 121 18.76 -3.32 23.56
CA PRO A 121 18.97 -4.68 23.07
C PRO A 121 20.22 -4.77 22.16
N PRO A 122 20.97 -5.88 22.16
CA PRO A 122 22.20 -6.03 21.37
C PRO A 122 22.04 -5.66 19.89
N LEU A 123 20.92 -6.04 19.27
CA LEU A 123 20.62 -5.77 17.86
C LEU A 123 20.50 -4.26 17.52
N LEU A 124 20.20 -3.43 18.52
CA LEU A 124 20.00 -1.98 18.39
C LEU A 124 21.21 -1.18 18.89
N GLN A 125 22.17 -1.80 19.60
CA GLN A 125 23.36 -1.10 20.09
C GLN A 125 24.18 -0.40 18.99
N PRO A 126 24.35 -0.98 17.78
CA PRO A 126 25.11 -0.32 16.71
C PRO A 126 24.43 0.94 16.14
N ILE A 127 23.14 1.15 16.39
CA ILE A 127 22.35 2.22 15.78
C ILE A 127 22.61 3.55 16.51
N GLN A 128 23.42 4.42 15.89
CA GLN A 128 23.94 5.64 16.51
C GLN A 128 22.86 6.67 16.80
N ILE A 129 21.80 6.77 15.99
CA ILE A 129 20.69 7.69 16.28
C ILE A 129 20.06 7.41 17.66
N LEU A 130 20.04 6.16 18.14
CA LEU A 130 19.49 5.83 19.46
C LEU A 130 20.40 6.25 20.62
N GLN A 131 21.69 6.49 20.35
CA GLN A 131 22.66 6.95 21.35
C GLN A 131 22.61 8.46 21.57
N LYS A 132 22.03 9.21 20.63
CA LYS A 132 21.81 10.67 20.73
C LYS A 132 20.67 10.96 21.71
N LYS A 133 20.92 10.80 23.01
CA LYS A 133 19.92 11.03 24.06
C LYS A 133 19.37 12.46 24.02
N GLU A 134 18.15 12.64 24.54
CA GLU A 134 17.52 13.94 24.77
C GLU A 134 17.12 14.75 23.52
N ASN A 135 17.05 14.14 22.33
CA ASN A 135 16.49 14.77 21.15
C ASN A 135 14.95 14.53 21.06
N PRO A 136 14.12 15.58 21.19
CA PRO A 136 12.66 15.43 21.16
C PRO A 136 12.12 14.88 19.84
N LYS A 137 12.82 15.10 18.71
CA LYS A 137 12.41 14.56 17.40
C LYS A 137 12.59 13.06 17.32
N ILE A 138 13.68 12.54 17.89
CA ILE A 138 13.93 11.08 17.95
C ILE A 138 12.91 10.42 18.88
N ALA A 139 12.59 11.04 20.02
CA ALA A 139 11.53 10.55 20.90
C ALA A 139 10.16 10.50 20.18
N ALA A 140 9.81 11.56 19.43
CA ALA A 140 8.58 11.62 18.66
C ALA A 140 8.53 10.55 17.55
N PHE A 141 9.65 10.35 16.85
CA PHE A 141 9.81 9.30 15.84
C PHE A 141 9.65 7.90 16.43
N LEU A 142 10.34 7.59 17.53
CA LEU A 142 10.24 6.27 18.17
C LEU A 142 8.84 5.99 18.71
N LYS A 143 8.18 7.01 19.28
CA LYS A 143 6.78 6.89 19.71
C LYS A 143 5.86 6.61 18.52
N TYR A 144 6.04 7.34 17.42
CA TYR A 144 5.30 7.11 16.19
C TYR A 144 5.53 5.68 15.65
N LEU A 145 6.78 5.26 15.57
CA LEU A 145 7.17 3.97 15.02
C LEU A 145 6.64 2.81 15.86
N SER A 146 6.66 2.92 17.19
CA SER A 146 6.06 1.95 18.11
C SER A 146 4.57 1.72 17.80
N LEU A 147 3.80 2.80 17.61
CA LEU A 147 2.39 2.70 17.24
C LEU A 147 2.18 2.21 15.80
N ALA A 148 3.09 2.58 14.88
CA ALA A 148 3.07 2.11 13.49
C ALA A 148 3.17 0.59 13.41
N LYS A 149 4.15 0.01 14.13
CA LYS A 149 4.44 -1.43 14.13
C LYS A 149 3.28 -2.25 14.67
N LYS A 150 2.57 -1.76 15.69
CA LYS A 150 1.32 -2.39 16.17
C LYS A 150 0.23 -2.49 15.09
N SER A 151 0.27 -1.61 14.08
CA SER A 151 -0.72 -1.62 12.99
C SER A 151 -0.39 -2.59 11.87
N GLU A 152 0.85 -3.08 11.77
CA GLU A 152 1.28 -3.98 10.69
C GLU A 152 0.45 -5.27 10.68
N SER A 153 0.06 -5.77 11.85
CA SER A 153 -0.77 -6.98 11.97
C SER A 153 -2.10 -6.94 11.21
N PHE A 154 -2.61 -5.77 10.83
CA PHE A 154 -3.83 -5.65 10.02
C PHE A 154 -3.62 -4.84 8.74
N ALA A 155 -2.46 -4.21 8.56
CA ALA A 155 -2.17 -3.32 7.45
C ALA A 155 -1.14 -3.87 6.46
N THR A 156 -0.41 -4.93 6.82
CA THR A 156 0.58 -5.60 5.96
C THR A 156 0.21 -7.07 5.83
N ASN A 157 -0.79 -7.34 5.00
CA ASN A 157 -1.16 -8.71 4.63
C ASN A 157 -0.56 -8.98 3.26
N ASN A 158 0.64 -9.58 3.23
CA ASN A 158 1.22 -10.03 1.97
C ASN A 158 0.47 -11.28 1.48
N LEU A 159 -0.53 -11.04 0.62
CA LEU A 159 -1.27 -12.08 -0.06
C LEU A 159 -0.50 -12.43 -1.32
N GLU A 160 0.12 -13.61 -1.32
CA GLU A 160 0.84 -14.11 -2.50
C GLU A 160 -0.16 -14.52 -3.58
N TYR A 161 -1.34 -14.99 -3.17
CA TYR A 161 -2.45 -15.34 -4.03
C TYR A 161 -3.79 -14.86 -3.47
N GLU A 162 -4.73 -14.53 -4.35
CA GLU A 162 -6.07 -14.05 -3.96
C GLU A 162 -6.85 -15.06 -3.10
N TRP A 163 -6.68 -16.36 -3.34
CA TRP A 163 -7.32 -17.42 -2.55
C TRP A 163 -6.69 -17.62 -1.16
N ASP A 164 -5.54 -17.01 -0.89
CA ASP A 164 -4.96 -16.96 0.46
C ASP A 164 -5.66 -15.91 1.35
N TYR A 165 -6.58 -15.10 0.79
CA TYR A 165 -7.23 -14.02 1.52
C TYR A 165 -7.93 -14.51 2.79
N ASP A 166 -8.76 -15.56 2.68
CA ASP A 166 -9.53 -16.08 3.81
C ASP A 166 -8.67 -16.83 4.83
N SER A 167 -7.62 -17.53 4.37
CA SER A 167 -6.71 -18.29 5.24
C SER A 167 -5.75 -17.38 6.02
N LYS A 168 -5.27 -16.29 5.40
CA LYS A 168 -4.37 -15.32 6.05
C LYS A 168 -5.09 -14.28 6.90
N LYS A 169 -6.38 -13.99 6.63
CA LYS A 169 -7.23 -13.15 7.49
C LYS A 169 -7.33 -13.68 8.93
N GLN A 170 -7.19 -15.00 9.12
CA GLN A 170 -7.30 -15.65 10.44
C GLN A 170 -6.03 -15.60 11.29
N ASN A 171 -4.87 -15.26 10.71
CA ASN A 171 -3.58 -15.25 11.41
C ASN A 171 -3.19 -13.88 12.00
N ASN A 172 -4.09 -12.89 11.97
CA ASN A 172 -3.85 -11.59 12.59
C ASN A 172 -3.78 -11.75 14.12
N THR A 173 -2.57 -11.58 14.64
CA THR A 173 -2.25 -11.44 16.06
C THR A 173 -3.25 -10.50 16.75
N GLN A 174 -3.61 -10.83 17.99
CA GLN A 174 -4.60 -10.13 18.81
C GLN A 174 -4.14 -8.72 19.23
N VAL A 175 -4.07 -7.79 18.28
CA VAL A 175 -3.94 -6.37 18.58
C VAL A 175 -5.27 -5.89 19.13
N ASN A 176 -5.24 -5.34 20.34
CA ASN A 176 -6.40 -4.68 20.93
C ASN A 176 -6.66 -3.36 20.19
N ILE A 177 -7.50 -3.43 19.16
CA ILE A 177 -7.81 -2.31 18.27
C ILE A 177 -8.35 -1.09 19.04
N PRO A 178 -9.33 -1.22 19.97
CA PRO A 178 -9.77 -0.08 20.78
C PRO A 178 -8.65 0.58 21.59
N ALA A 179 -7.75 -0.22 22.17
CA ALA A 179 -6.61 0.33 22.91
C ALA A 179 -5.64 1.06 21.99
N LEU A 180 -5.31 0.49 20.84
CA LEU A 180 -4.44 1.12 19.85
C LEU A 180 -5.03 2.43 19.31
N GLN A 181 -6.32 2.46 18.97
CA GLN A 181 -7.00 3.68 18.50
C GLN A 181 -7.01 4.77 19.58
N LYS A 182 -7.18 4.40 20.85
CA LYS A 182 -7.06 5.35 21.97
C LYS A 182 -5.64 5.91 22.11
N GLU A 183 -4.61 5.07 21.97
CA GLU A 183 -3.21 5.51 21.98
C GLU A 183 -2.90 6.45 20.80
N LEU A 184 -3.37 6.11 19.60
CA LEU A 184 -3.21 6.91 18.38
C LEU A 184 -3.91 8.26 18.51
N GLN A 185 -5.17 8.28 18.98
CA GLN A 185 -5.92 9.51 19.23
C GLN A 185 -5.18 10.41 20.23
N ALA A 186 -4.74 9.85 21.35
CA ALA A 186 -3.96 10.59 22.34
C ALA A 186 -2.63 11.11 21.76
N ALA A 187 -1.97 10.35 20.89
CA ALA A 187 -0.74 10.79 20.24
C ALA A 187 -1.00 11.91 19.22
N PHE A 188 -2.10 11.84 18.47
CA PHE A 188 -2.55 12.89 17.56
C PHE A 188 -2.89 14.19 18.31
N ASP A 189 -3.68 14.11 19.38
CA ASP A 189 -4.14 15.29 20.12
C ASP A 189 -3.00 16.01 20.86
N ASN A 190 -2.04 15.25 21.38
CA ASN A 190 -0.91 15.79 22.14
C ASN A 190 0.26 16.24 21.25
N SER A 191 0.27 15.90 19.96
CA SER A 191 1.32 16.33 19.05
C SER A 191 1.10 17.77 18.59
N LYS A 192 2.12 18.61 18.78
CA LYS A 192 2.12 20.00 18.30
C LYS A 192 2.76 20.16 16.92
N ASP A 193 3.64 19.23 16.56
CA ASP A 193 4.35 19.26 15.29
C ASP A 193 3.46 18.72 14.17
N ASN A 194 3.28 19.50 13.10
CA ASN A 194 2.37 19.15 12.00
C ASN A 194 2.81 17.90 11.25
N PHE A 195 4.13 17.68 11.09
CA PHE A 195 4.66 16.50 10.40
C PHE A 195 4.32 15.22 11.18
N ILE A 196 4.53 15.22 12.49
CA ILE A 196 4.17 14.09 13.36
C ILE A 196 2.65 13.91 13.43
N ARG A 197 1.91 15.01 13.57
CA ARG A 197 0.46 14.98 13.75
C ARG A 197 -0.25 14.45 12.50
N GLN A 198 0.20 14.82 11.30
CA GLN A 198 -0.33 14.29 10.04
C GLN A 198 -0.15 12.77 9.94
N ARG A 199 0.99 12.25 10.39
CA ARG A 199 1.28 10.81 10.35
C ARG A 199 0.45 10.02 11.37
N TYR A 200 0.13 10.60 12.53
CA TYR A 200 -0.83 10.00 13.44
C TYR A 200 -2.25 9.99 12.86
N LEU A 201 -2.66 11.07 12.17
CA LEU A 201 -3.94 11.07 11.44
C LEU A 201 -3.99 9.92 10.43
N PHE A 202 -2.93 9.75 9.63
CA PHE A 202 -2.81 8.63 8.69
C PHE A 202 -2.99 7.26 9.37
N GLN A 203 -2.27 7.00 10.47
CA GLN A 203 -2.37 5.73 11.19
C GLN A 203 -3.78 5.50 11.76
N LEU A 204 -4.40 6.55 12.30
CA LEU A 204 -5.72 6.48 12.91
C LEU A 204 -6.82 6.22 11.85
N VAL A 205 -6.81 6.97 10.75
CA VAL A 205 -7.72 6.75 9.60
C VAL A 205 -7.56 5.34 9.06
N ARG A 206 -6.31 4.90 8.83
CA ARG A 206 -6.02 3.53 8.36
C ARG A 206 -6.51 2.47 9.33
N SER A 207 -6.33 2.67 10.63
CA SER A 207 -6.86 1.76 11.67
C SER A 207 -8.38 1.66 11.61
N HIS A 208 -9.09 2.79 11.53
CA HIS A 208 -10.55 2.77 11.41
C HIS A 208 -11.04 2.08 10.13
N PHE A 209 -10.37 2.30 9.00
CA PHE A 209 -10.69 1.66 7.73
C PHE A 209 -10.59 0.12 7.79
N PHE A 210 -9.46 -0.41 8.28
CA PHE A 210 -9.25 -1.85 8.34
C PHE A 210 -10.15 -2.55 9.38
N ASN A 211 -10.55 -1.83 10.42
CA ASN A 211 -11.34 -2.38 11.53
C ASN A 211 -12.84 -2.00 11.46
N GLY A 212 -13.32 -1.60 10.27
CA GLY A 212 -14.75 -1.45 9.98
C GLY A 212 -15.43 -0.17 10.50
N SER A 213 -14.68 0.75 11.11
CA SER A 213 -15.20 2.03 11.63
C SER A 213 -15.18 3.11 10.54
N LEU A 214 -15.85 2.87 9.41
CA LEU A 214 -15.68 3.67 8.18
C LEU A 214 -16.05 5.15 8.34
N SER A 215 -17.20 5.47 8.94
CA SER A 215 -17.63 6.87 9.14
C SER A 215 -16.68 7.63 10.08
N ALA A 216 -16.03 6.95 11.03
CA ALA A 216 -15.03 7.57 11.88
C ALA A 216 -13.76 7.94 11.08
N ALA A 217 -13.33 7.09 10.14
CA ALA A 217 -12.21 7.38 9.25
C ALA A 217 -12.47 8.64 8.42
N GLU A 218 -13.68 8.77 7.86
CA GLU A 218 -14.13 9.93 7.08
C GLU A 218 -14.14 11.20 7.94
N GLN A 219 -14.86 11.18 9.07
CA GLN A 219 -14.99 12.34 9.94
C GLN A 219 -13.63 12.84 10.46
N LEU A 220 -12.73 11.93 10.83
CA LEU A 220 -11.39 12.28 11.29
C LEU A 220 -10.58 13.03 10.24
N PHE A 221 -10.63 12.56 8.99
CA PHE A 221 -9.92 13.23 7.90
C PHE A 221 -10.55 14.59 7.58
N GLU A 222 -11.85 14.64 7.30
CA GLU A 222 -12.55 15.87 6.88
C GLU A 222 -12.45 17.00 7.93
N THR A 223 -12.44 16.65 9.22
CA THR A 223 -12.30 17.64 10.31
C THR A 223 -10.88 18.24 10.40
N ASN A 224 -9.88 17.59 9.81
CA ASN A 224 -8.48 17.92 10.00
C ASN A 224 -7.69 18.19 8.72
N GLU A 225 -8.21 17.83 7.55
CA GLU A 225 -7.47 17.86 6.29
C GLU A 225 -6.89 19.24 5.96
N SER A 226 -7.65 20.31 6.24
CA SER A 226 -7.26 21.70 5.98
C SER A 226 -6.06 22.18 6.79
N LYS A 227 -5.65 21.41 7.81
CA LYS A 227 -4.52 21.75 8.70
C LYS A 227 -3.18 21.18 8.21
N PHE A 228 -3.20 20.33 7.18
CA PHE A 228 -2.04 19.58 6.74
C PHE A 228 -1.66 19.88 5.29
N ALA A 229 -0.36 19.80 5.01
CA ALA A 229 0.15 19.93 3.66
C ALA A 229 -0.27 18.72 2.80
N LYS A 230 -0.64 18.98 1.55
CA LYS A 230 -0.99 17.96 0.56
C LYS A 230 0.28 17.26 0.02
N ASN A 231 0.82 16.33 0.80
CA ASN A 231 1.99 15.51 0.46
C ASN A 231 1.59 14.04 0.28
N THR A 232 2.57 13.15 0.05
CA THR A 232 2.33 11.71 -0.14
C THR A 232 1.51 11.09 1.01
N VAL A 233 1.78 11.46 2.28
CA VAL A 233 1.00 10.96 3.43
C VAL A 233 -0.45 11.46 3.41
N TYR A 234 -0.70 12.69 2.98
CA TYR A 234 -2.05 13.22 2.79
C TYR A 234 -2.83 12.37 1.78
N TYR A 235 -2.29 12.15 0.59
CA TYR A 235 -2.98 11.41 -0.46
C TYR A 235 -3.12 9.91 -0.15
N ARG A 236 -2.15 9.33 0.56
CA ARG A 236 -2.31 7.98 1.14
C ARG A 236 -3.46 7.91 2.16
N THR A 237 -3.62 8.94 2.98
CA THR A 237 -4.75 9.03 3.92
C THR A 237 -6.07 9.17 3.15
N LEU A 238 -6.09 10.06 2.14
CA LEU A 238 -7.25 10.29 1.29
C LEU A 238 -7.69 9.02 0.55
N GLY A 239 -6.75 8.19 0.08
CA GLY A 239 -7.06 6.90 -0.54
C GLY A 239 -7.82 5.95 0.39
N TYR A 240 -7.46 5.88 1.68
CA TYR A 240 -8.24 5.09 2.65
C TYR A 240 -9.63 5.68 2.93
N VAL A 241 -9.77 7.00 2.92
CA VAL A 241 -11.08 7.68 3.07
C VAL A 241 -11.95 7.44 1.83
N ALA A 242 -11.37 7.51 0.63
CA ALA A 242 -12.04 7.17 -0.62
C ALA A 242 -12.54 5.73 -0.59
N GLY A 243 -11.72 4.79 -0.10
CA GLY A 243 -12.13 3.41 0.13
C GLY A 243 -13.20 3.24 1.21
N ALA A 244 -13.23 4.09 2.24
CA ALA A 244 -14.28 4.09 3.25
C ALA A 244 -15.63 4.49 2.63
N HIS A 245 -15.64 5.56 1.83
CA HIS A 245 -16.82 5.97 1.07
C HIS A 245 -17.26 4.88 0.08
N TYR A 246 -16.32 4.24 -0.61
CA TYR A 246 -16.58 3.13 -1.53
C TYR A 246 -17.33 1.99 -0.83
N LYS A 247 -16.83 1.53 0.32
CA LYS A 247 -17.44 0.46 1.11
C LYS A 247 -18.83 0.82 1.64
N GLN A 248 -19.10 2.11 1.85
CA GLN A 248 -20.41 2.64 2.22
C GLN A 248 -21.31 2.95 1.02
N LYS A 249 -20.88 2.61 -0.21
CA LYS A 249 -21.58 2.89 -1.48
C LYS A 249 -21.80 4.39 -1.76
N ASN A 250 -21.01 5.26 -1.14
CA ASN A 250 -20.95 6.67 -1.48
C ASN A 250 -19.99 6.87 -2.67
N TYR A 251 -20.37 6.33 -3.83
CA TYR A 251 -19.51 6.29 -5.01
C TYR A 251 -19.19 7.69 -5.53
N SER A 252 -20.16 8.61 -5.47
CA SER A 252 -19.96 10.02 -5.84
C SER A 252 -18.74 10.65 -5.15
N LYS A 253 -18.66 10.52 -3.82
CA LYS A 253 -17.56 11.07 -3.00
C LYS A 253 -16.28 10.24 -3.11
N SER A 254 -16.42 8.92 -3.18
CA SER A 254 -15.30 7.99 -3.38
C SER A 254 -14.54 8.31 -4.67
N ASN A 255 -15.28 8.45 -5.78
CA ASN A 255 -14.74 8.77 -7.10
C ASN A 255 -14.02 10.13 -7.09
N TYR A 256 -14.60 11.16 -6.48
CA TYR A 256 -13.95 12.46 -6.33
C TYR A 256 -12.63 12.37 -5.55
N TYR A 257 -12.59 11.63 -4.45
CA TYR A 257 -11.34 11.47 -3.70
C TYR A 257 -10.32 10.62 -4.46
N TYR A 258 -10.73 9.56 -5.16
CA TYR A 258 -9.81 8.79 -5.99
C TYR A 258 -9.30 9.59 -7.19
N SER A 259 -10.07 10.51 -7.78
CA SER A 259 -9.53 11.39 -8.83
C SER A 259 -8.44 12.32 -8.31
N LEU A 260 -8.58 12.85 -7.09
CA LEU A 260 -7.52 13.66 -6.46
C LEU A 260 -6.28 12.83 -6.14
N VAL A 261 -6.45 11.58 -5.66
CA VAL A 261 -5.32 10.68 -5.42
C VAL A 261 -4.63 10.32 -6.73
N TYR A 262 -5.40 10.07 -7.79
CA TYR A 262 -4.87 9.79 -9.12
C TYR A 262 -4.02 10.95 -9.63
N ASP A 263 -4.49 12.19 -9.49
CA ASP A 263 -3.79 13.37 -10.03
C ASP A 263 -2.49 13.69 -9.26
N HIS A 264 -2.50 13.49 -7.93
CA HIS A 264 -1.44 14.03 -7.07
C HIS A 264 -0.55 12.99 -6.36
N CYS A 265 -0.73 11.69 -6.61
CA CYS A 265 0.11 10.63 -6.03
C CYS A 265 0.36 9.51 -7.05
N ASP A 266 1.50 9.61 -7.73
CA ASP A 266 1.88 8.66 -8.78
C ASP A 266 1.98 7.22 -8.26
N GLU A 267 2.44 7.02 -7.03
CA GLU A 267 2.53 5.69 -6.40
C GLU A 267 1.16 5.04 -6.17
N LEU A 268 0.07 5.83 -6.15
CA LEU A 268 -1.31 5.35 -6.01
C LEU A 268 -2.12 5.44 -7.29
N LYS A 269 -1.55 5.93 -8.40
CA LYS A 269 -2.30 6.20 -9.62
C LYS A 269 -3.03 4.95 -10.14
N THR A 270 -2.35 3.80 -10.16
CA THR A 270 -2.95 2.49 -10.51
C THR A 270 -4.09 2.11 -9.56
N VAL A 271 -3.89 2.24 -8.25
CA VAL A 271 -4.88 1.88 -7.23
C VAL A 271 -6.11 2.78 -7.33
N ALA A 272 -5.90 4.08 -7.51
CA ALA A 272 -6.95 5.08 -7.62
C ALA A 272 -7.78 4.87 -8.90
N HIS A 273 -7.13 4.60 -10.02
CA HIS A 273 -7.82 4.26 -11.28
C HIS A 273 -8.66 3.00 -11.13
N TYR A 274 -8.07 1.91 -10.60
CA TYR A 274 -8.79 0.64 -10.42
C TYR A 274 -9.98 0.79 -9.45
N SER A 275 -9.87 1.67 -8.46
CA SER A 275 -10.92 1.90 -7.45
C SER A 275 -11.96 2.94 -7.88
N PHE A 276 -11.77 3.60 -9.02
CA PHE A 276 -12.71 4.58 -9.55
C PHE A 276 -13.91 3.87 -10.18
N HIS A 277 -15.11 4.16 -9.69
CA HIS A 277 -16.30 3.35 -9.94
C HIS A 277 -17.55 4.18 -10.26
N PRO A 278 -17.62 4.76 -11.46
CA PRO A 278 -18.78 5.51 -11.92
C PRO A 278 -19.85 4.53 -12.41
N GLN A 279 -20.71 4.02 -11.52
CA GLN A 279 -21.78 3.08 -11.91
C GLN A 279 -22.90 3.76 -12.70
N GLU A 280 -23.37 4.91 -12.22
CA GLU A 280 -24.54 5.60 -12.75
C GLU A 280 -24.21 7.03 -13.17
N GLN A 281 -24.94 7.55 -14.17
CA GLN A 281 -24.79 8.93 -14.62
C GLN A 281 -24.98 9.94 -13.49
N SER A 282 -25.85 9.63 -12.52
CA SER A 282 -26.07 10.46 -11.34
C SER A 282 -24.84 10.53 -10.44
N ASP A 283 -24.13 9.41 -10.25
CA ASP A 283 -22.90 9.38 -9.46
C ASP A 283 -21.80 10.20 -10.12
N TRP A 284 -21.64 10.02 -11.44
CA TRP A 284 -20.69 10.79 -12.23
C TRP A 284 -20.96 12.31 -12.13
N ASN A 285 -22.20 12.74 -12.33
CA ASN A 285 -22.57 14.15 -12.24
C ASN A 285 -22.35 14.71 -10.83
N ALA A 286 -22.64 13.92 -9.80
CA ALA A 286 -22.42 14.32 -8.41
C ALA A 286 -20.92 14.42 -8.08
N SER A 287 -20.08 13.49 -8.57
CA SER A 287 -18.62 13.61 -8.47
C SER A 287 -18.10 14.87 -9.16
N LEU A 288 -18.54 15.14 -10.40
CA LEU A 288 -18.16 16.34 -11.13
C LEU A 288 -18.55 17.64 -10.40
N ALA A 289 -19.71 17.66 -9.74
CA ALA A 289 -20.15 18.81 -8.96
C ALA A 289 -19.29 19.11 -7.71
N LEU A 290 -18.48 18.14 -7.27
CA LEU A 290 -17.48 18.32 -6.21
C LEU A 290 -16.18 18.96 -6.72
N CYS A 291 -15.89 18.85 -8.01
CA CYS A 291 -14.74 19.47 -8.69
C CYS A 291 -14.99 20.97 -8.93
N LYS A 292 -15.12 21.74 -7.85
CA LYS A 292 -15.45 23.18 -7.89
C LYS A 292 -14.25 24.07 -8.26
N ASN A 293 -13.06 23.50 -8.35
CA ASN A 293 -11.79 24.17 -8.54
C ASN A 293 -11.02 23.44 -9.64
N ASN A 294 -10.13 24.14 -10.36
CA ASN A 294 -9.15 23.52 -11.27
C ASN A 294 -7.88 23.06 -10.54
N ASP A 295 -7.98 22.81 -9.23
CA ASP A 295 -6.85 22.37 -8.40
C ASP A 295 -6.65 20.86 -8.52
#